data_AF-A0A4Q2ITU3-F1
#
_entry.id   AF-A0A4Q2ITU3-F1
#
_cell.length_a   1.000
_cell.length_b   1.000
_cell.length_c   1.000
_cell.angle_alpha   90.00
_cell.angle_beta   90.00
_cell.angle_gamma   90.00
#
_symmetry.space_group_name_H-M   'P 1'
#
loop_
_entity.id
_entity.type
_entity.pdbx_description
1 polymer ?
#
loop_
_entity_poly.entity_id
_entity_poly.type
_entity_poly.pdbx_seq_one_letter_code
_entity_poly.pdbx_strand_id
1 'polypeptide(L)'
;MIALAFLLGQAPPTLTLLQVRELSPAAAGDAILGDEQHGPIERFEAPTGGMNVPGLIEGQLVERPVPSALGCVRRRWTVKFRAAPGADISTAKVQSGTYSTREISPSSDGICPAGDYVRLSPGVSVEQGWDALAKLKEIRTGVSATRFECSDTTSSGLCDDSKAIRVALRTLTPWAITRDDDDVLIWLGVRGGIVTEVRFNSAQPSRVLVTRKVPAPF
;
A
#
# COMPACT_ATOMS: atom_id res chain seq x y z
N MET A 1 -60.42 2.03 8.81
CA MET A 1 -59.35 3.06 8.80
C MET A 1 -58.05 2.35 9.08
N ILE A 2 -57.17 2.19 8.09
CA ILE A 2 -55.84 1.62 8.27
C ILE A 2 -54.86 2.78 8.03
N ALA A 3 -54.21 3.23 9.10
CA ALA A 3 -53.14 4.21 9.04
C ALA A 3 -51.82 3.45 8.82
N LEU A 4 -51.29 3.49 7.59
CA LEU A 4 -49.98 2.96 7.25
C LEU A 4 -48.94 4.05 7.57
N ALA A 5 -48.28 3.93 8.72
CA ALA A 5 -47.18 4.82 9.09
C ALA A 5 -45.92 4.44 8.29
N PHE A 6 -45.57 5.25 7.29
CA PHE A 6 -44.27 5.20 6.63
C PHE A 6 -43.19 5.68 7.63
N LEU A 7 -42.49 4.74 8.26
CA LEU A 7 -41.22 5.01 8.92
C LEU A 7 -40.17 5.26 7.84
N LEU A 8 -39.94 6.53 7.51
CA LEU A 8 -38.77 6.97 6.76
C LEU A 8 -37.53 6.67 7.62
N GLY A 9 -36.89 5.53 7.36
CA GLY A 9 -35.60 5.20 7.96
C GLY A 9 -34.59 6.27 7.57
N GLN A 10 -34.25 7.16 8.51
CA GLN A 10 -33.11 8.04 8.34
C GLN A 10 -31.87 7.15 8.30
N ALA A 11 -31.16 7.16 7.17
CA ALA A 11 -29.84 6.54 7.10
C ALA A 11 -29.01 7.11 8.26
N PRO A 12 -28.29 6.26 9.02
CA PRO A 12 -27.49 6.74 10.14
C PRO A 12 -26.53 7.84 9.64
N PRO A 13 -26.32 8.90 10.44
CA PRO A 13 -25.46 10.01 10.02
C PRO A 13 -24.07 9.47 9.69
N THR A 14 -23.61 9.76 8.47
CA THR A 14 -22.29 9.36 8.02
C THR A 14 -21.21 10.03 8.88
N LEU A 15 -20.28 9.24 9.40
CA LEU A 15 -19.20 9.72 10.27
C LEU A 15 -18.35 10.80 9.58
N THR A 16 -17.94 11.79 10.37
CA THR A 16 -16.96 12.81 9.98
C THR A 16 -15.53 12.35 10.28
N LEU A 17 -14.53 12.99 9.65
CA LEU A 17 -13.12 12.71 9.93
C LEU A 17 -12.78 12.87 11.40
N LEU A 18 -13.29 13.93 12.06
CA LEU A 18 -13.05 14.16 13.48
C LEU A 18 -13.59 13.00 14.32
N GLN A 19 -14.84 12.60 14.09
CA GLN A 19 -15.46 11.49 14.81
C GLN A 19 -14.66 10.19 14.62
N VAL A 20 -14.20 9.90 13.41
CA VAL A 20 -13.37 8.71 13.16
C VAL A 20 -12.04 8.76 13.91
N ARG A 21 -11.42 9.95 14.04
CA ARG A 21 -10.17 10.12 14.81
C ARG A 21 -10.36 9.98 16.32
N GLU A 22 -11.55 10.25 16.83
CA GLU A 22 -11.90 10.12 18.24
C GLU A 22 -12.28 8.68 18.64
N LEU A 23 -12.71 7.87 17.67
CA LEU A 23 -12.99 6.46 17.88
C LEU A 23 -11.72 5.64 18.08
N SER A 24 -11.85 4.51 18.78
CA SER A 24 -10.81 3.47 18.73
C SER A 24 -10.70 2.92 17.30
N PRO A 25 -9.52 2.44 16.86
CA PRO A 25 -9.35 1.90 15.51
C PRO A 25 -10.33 0.77 15.19
N ALA A 26 -10.62 -0.11 16.14
CA ALA A 26 -11.60 -1.18 15.98
C ALA A 26 -13.01 -0.63 15.73
N ALA A 27 -13.47 0.31 16.56
CA ALA A 27 -14.80 0.91 16.41
C ALA A 27 -14.94 1.73 15.12
N ALA A 28 -13.87 2.41 14.70
CA ALA A 28 -13.80 3.09 13.41
C ALA A 28 -13.90 2.09 12.24
N GLY A 29 -13.23 0.94 12.36
CA GLY A 29 -13.33 -0.17 11.42
C GLY A 29 -14.76 -0.64 11.25
N ASP A 30 -15.37 -1.09 12.34
CA ASP A 30 -16.73 -1.64 12.34
C ASP A 30 -17.77 -0.64 11.80
N ALA A 31 -17.62 0.65 12.15
CA ALA A 31 -18.56 1.68 11.73
C ALA A 31 -18.41 2.10 10.26
N ILE A 32 -17.21 2.03 9.68
CA ILE A 32 -16.94 2.46 8.29
C ILE A 32 -17.08 1.30 7.32
N LEU A 33 -16.55 0.14 7.68
CA LEU A 33 -16.48 -1.03 6.80
C LEU A 33 -17.80 -1.82 6.85
N GLY A 34 -18.57 -1.74 7.94
CA GLY A 34 -19.91 -2.32 8.02
C GLY A 34 -19.90 -3.83 7.71
N ASP A 35 -20.62 -4.22 6.67
CA ASP A 35 -20.76 -5.63 6.25
C ASP A 35 -19.54 -6.17 5.46
N GLU A 36 -18.54 -5.34 5.17
CA GLU A 36 -17.31 -5.79 4.53
C GLU A 36 -16.57 -6.80 5.42
N GLN A 37 -16.09 -7.90 4.84
CA GLN A 37 -15.31 -8.86 5.60
C GLN A 37 -13.91 -8.30 5.86
N HIS A 38 -13.66 -7.84 7.09
CA HIS A 38 -12.37 -7.32 7.52
C HIS A 38 -11.84 -8.01 8.79
N GLY A 39 -10.53 -7.99 8.96
CA GLY A 39 -9.87 -8.35 10.21
C GLY A 39 -9.96 -7.22 11.25
N PRO A 40 -9.50 -7.44 12.49
CA PRO A 40 -9.47 -6.39 13.52
C PRO A 40 -8.63 -5.20 13.04
N ILE A 41 -9.21 -4.00 13.05
CA ILE A 41 -8.47 -2.77 12.72
C ILE A 41 -7.66 -2.32 13.94
N GLU A 42 -6.36 -2.11 13.76
CA GLU A 42 -5.44 -1.68 14.82
C GLU A 42 -5.02 -0.22 14.71
N ARG A 43 -5.09 0.37 13.51
CA ARG A 43 -4.66 1.75 13.26
C ARG A 43 -5.54 2.45 12.24
N PHE A 44 -5.80 3.72 12.47
CA PHE A 44 -6.34 4.65 11.48
C PHE A 44 -5.28 5.70 11.14
N GLU A 45 -4.98 5.87 9.86
CA GLU A 45 -4.01 6.83 9.36
C GLU A 45 -4.71 7.77 8.37
N ALA A 46 -4.61 9.08 8.58
CA ALA A 46 -5.08 10.06 7.61
C ALA A 46 -4.07 11.19 7.52
N PRO A 47 -3.80 11.73 6.31
CA PRO A 47 -2.89 12.86 6.18
C PRO A 47 -3.39 14.05 7.00
N THR A 48 -2.46 14.75 7.65
CA THR A 48 -2.71 16.01 8.37
C THR A 48 -2.54 17.23 7.47
N GLY A 49 -2.04 17.04 6.25
CA GLY A 49 -1.84 18.06 5.20
C GLY A 49 -1.33 17.41 3.91
N GLY A 50 -1.27 18.18 2.81
CA GLY A 50 -0.78 17.71 1.51
C GLY A 50 -1.49 18.37 0.32
N MET A 51 -0.98 18.14 -0.89
CA MET A 51 -1.55 18.63 -2.16
C MET A 51 -2.67 17.71 -2.68
N ASN A 52 -3.54 17.21 -1.79
CA ASN A 52 -4.70 16.45 -2.24
C ASN A 52 -5.72 17.38 -2.89
N VAL A 53 -6.62 16.82 -3.71
CA VAL A 53 -7.77 17.56 -4.26
C VAL A 53 -8.48 18.31 -3.13
N PRO A 54 -8.74 19.62 -3.27
CA PRO A 54 -9.33 20.40 -2.19
C PRO A 54 -10.60 19.76 -1.62
N GLY A 55 -10.62 19.57 -0.30
CA GLY A 55 -11.73 18.96 0.42
C GLY A 55 -11.85 17.44 0.33
N LEU A 56 -10.97 16.74 -0.40
CA LEU A 56 -10.88 15.27 -0.39
C LEU A 56 -9.73 14.80 0.49
N ILE A 57 -10.00 13.80 1.32
CA ILE A 57 -9.00 13.13 2.15
C ILE A 57 -9.11 11.63 1.94
N GLU A 58 -7.98 10.98 1.73
CA GLU A 58 -7.89 9.53 1.77
C GLU A 58 -7.30 9.09 3.10
N GLY A 59 -8.16 8.53 3.95
CA GLY A 59 -7.76 7.83 5.17
C GLY A 59 -7.49 6.36 4.91
N GLN A 60 -6.82 5.70 5.85
CA GLN A 60 -6.45 4.31 5.78
C GLN A 60 -6.79 3.63 7.11
N LEU A 61 -7.61 2.57 7.06
CA LEU A 61 -7.79 1.64 8.18
C LEU A 61 -6.85 0.45 7.97
N VAL A 62 -6.03 0.15 8.96
CA VAL A 62 -5.01 -0.90 8.86
C VAL A 62 -5.39 -2.06 9.76
N GLU A 63 -5.56 -3.23 9.16
CA GLU A 63 -5.81 -4.46 9.90
C GLU A 63 -4.58 -4.89 10.69
N ARG A 64 -4.84 -5.54 11.83
CA ARG A 64 -3.82 -6.26 12.58
C ARG A 64 -3.20 -7.32 11.67
N PRO A 65 -1.87 -7.36 11.55
CA PRO A 65 -1.22 -8.38 10.74
C PRO A 65 -1.37 -9.77 11.36
N VAL A 66 -1.56 -10.75 10.47
CA VAL A 66 -1.71 -12.16 10.83
C VAL A 66 -0.52 -12.95 10.28
N PRO A 67 0.10 -13.82 11.09
CA PRO A 67 1.15 -14.70 10.63
C PRO A 67 0.67 -15.65 9.53
N SER A 68 1.55 -15.97 8.60
CA SER A 68 1.38 -16.91 7.50
C SER A 68 2.66 -17.71 7.29
N ALA A 69 2.66 -18.69 6.38
CA ALA A 69 3.80 -19.59 6.17
C ALA A 69 5.11 -18.87 5.77
N LEU A 70 5.04 -17.73 5.10
CA LEU A 70 6.19 -17.01 4.55
C LEU A 70 6.47 -15.66 5.23
N GLY A 71 5.66 -15.28 6.20
CA GLY A 71 5.75 -14.00 6.89
C GLY A 71 4.38 -13.53 7.35
N CYS A 72 4.12 -12.24 7.34
CA CYS A 72 2.87 -11.66 7.81
C CYS A 72 2.07 -11.03 6.68
N VAL A 73 0.75 -11.13 6.80
CA VAL A 73 -0.21 -10.58 5.84
C VAL A 73 -1.20 -9.70 6.59
N ARG A 74 -1.57 -8.58 6.00
CA ARG A 74 -2.70 -7.75 6.46
C ARG A 74 -3.42 -7.13 5.28
N ARG A 75 -4.61 -6.55 5.53
CA ARG A 75 -5.22 -5.62 4.58
C ARG A 75 -5.11 -4.19 5.08
N ARG A 76 -5.04 -3.29 4.12
CA ARG A 76 -5.17 -1.86 4.32
C ARG A 76 -6.35 -1.37 3.50
N TRP A 77 -7.32 -0.77 4.17
CA TRP A 77 -8.54 -0.25 3.58
C TRP A 77 -8.40 1.25 3.36
N THR A 78 -8.60 1.70 2.12
CA THR A 78 -8.69 3.12 1.79
C THR A 78 -10.12 3.59 1.95
N VAL A 79 -10.28 4.69 2.71
CA VAL A 79 -11.56 5.34 3.00
C VAL A 79 -11.47 6.79 2.54
N LYS A 80 -12.48 7.24 1.79
CA LYS A 80 -12.53 8.62 1.28
C LYS A 80 -13.41 9.48 2.17
N PHE A 81 -12.95 10.68 2.49
CA PHE A 81 -13.71 11.70 3.20
C PHE A 81 -13.82 12.94 2.34
N ARG A 82 -15.00 13.55 2.31
CA ARG A 82 -15.24 14.77 1.53
C ARG A 82 -15.83 15.88 2.39
N ALA A 83 -15.13 17.01 2.43
CA ALA A 83 -15.64 18.26 2.99
C ALA A 83 -16.52 18.99 1.97
N ALA A 84 -17.55 19.68 2.47
CA ALA A 84 -18.28 20.65 1.64
C ALA A 84 -17.35 21.82 1.28
N PRO A 85 -17.61 22.52 0.16
CA PRO A 85 -16.83 23.71 -0.21
C PRO A 85 -16.80 24.74 0.94
N GLY A 86 -15.60 25.17 1.32
CA GLY A 86 -15.40 26.16 2.40
C GLY A 86 -15.61 25.63 3.83
N ALA A 87 -15.99 24.36 4.01
CA ALA A 87 -16.12 23.75 5.33
C ALA A 87 -14.76 23.30 5.87
N ASP A 88 -14.65 23.24 7.21
CA ASP A 88 -13.46 22.72 7.87
C ASP A 88 -13.25 21.24 7.52
N ILE A 89 -12.00 20.86 7.25
CA ILE A 89 -11.62 19.53 6.80
C ILE A 89 -11.95 18.44 7.82
N SER A 90 -12.01 18.77 9.11
CA SER A 90 -12.42 17.86 10.19
C SER A 90 -13.89 17.43 10.09
N THR A 91 -14.72 18.23 9.41
CA THR A 91 -16.14 17.93 9.16
C THR A 91 -16.37 17.09 7.91
N ALA A 92 -15.30 16.73 7.19
CA ALA A 92 -15.37 15.90 6.00
C ALA A 92 -16.06 14.56 6.30
N LYS A 93 -17.08 14.19 5.53
CA LYS A 93 -17.87 12.99 5.74
C LYS A 93 -17.34 11.82 4.93
N VAL A 94 -17.38 10.62 5.50
CA VAL A 94 -17.07 9.38 4.78
C VAL A 94 -17.90 9.31 3.48
N GLN A 95 -17.28 8.84 2.40
CA GLN A 95 -17.92 8.57 1.12
C GLN A 95 -18.07 7.07 0.93
N SER A 96 -19.08 6.66 0.15
CA SER A 96 -19.21 5.28 -0.31
C SER A 96 -18.03 4.87 -1.21
N GLY A 97 -17.72 3.58 -1.25
CA GLY A 97 -16.68 3.03 -2.13
C GLY A 97 -15.33 2.93 -1.45
N THR A 98 -15.28 2.20 -0.33
CA THR A 98 -14.01 1.73 0.25
C THR A 98 -13.40 0.67 -0.65
N TYR A 99 -12.08 0.53 -0.58
CA TYR A 99 -11.38 -0.57 -1.24
C TYR A 99 -10.19 -0.99 -0.40
N SER A 100 -9.76 -2.25 -0.53
CA SER A 100 -8.61 -2.76 0.20
C SER A 100 -7.46 -3.16 -0.72
N THR A 101 -6.25 -3.07 -0.17
CA THR A 101 -5.05 -3.68 -0.73
C THR A 101 -4.48 -4.66 0.29
N ARG A 102 -3.92 -5.78 -0.18
CA ARG A 102 -3.16 -6.67 0.67
C ARG A 102 -1.75 -6.12 0.84
N GLU A 103 -1.18 -6.29 2.03
CA GLU A 103 0.21 -6.00 2.28
C GLU A 103 0.88 -7.21 2.92
N ILE A 104 2.15 -7.45 2.57
CA ILE A 104 2.94 -8.57 3.06
C ILE A 104 4.25 -8.08 3.66
N SER A 105 4.73 -8.73 4.71
CA SER A 105 6.04 -8.46 5.29
C SER A 105 6.75 -9.77 5.62
N PRO A 106 7.97 -10.04 5.11
CA PRO A 106 8.75 -11.19 5.55
C PRO A 106 8.88 -11.18 7.08
N SER A 107 8.74 -12.34 7.71
CA SER A 107 8.98 -12.54 9.14
C SER A 107 9.59 -13.93 9.34
N SER A 108 10.61 -14.03 10.20
CA SER A 108 11.38 -15.26 10.43
C SER A 108 10.97 -16.04 11.68
N ASP A 109 10.21 -15.43 12.58
CA ASP A 109 9.87 -15.97 13.91
C ASP A 109 8.36 -16.07 14.14
N GLY A 110 7.55 -15.80 13.11
CA GLY A 110 6.09 -15.78 13.21
C GLY A 110 5.56 -14.55 13.95
N ILE A 111 6.42 -13.61 14.35
CA ILE A 111 6.01 -12.34 14.94
C ILE A 111 5.84 -11.32 13.81
N CYS A 112 4.68 -10.68 13.78
CA CYS A 112 4.39 -9.68 12.77
C CYS A 112 4.99 -8.33 13.14
N PRO A 113 5.83 -7.72 12.28
CA PRO A 113 6.35 -6.39 12.53
C PRO A 113 5.21 -5.37 12.47
N ALA A 114 5.39 -4.21 13.10
CA ALA A 114 4.45 -3.10 13.01
C ALA A 114 4.55 -2.35 11.66
N GLY A 115 5.74 -2.35 11.06
CA GLY A 115 6.10 -1.62 9.82
C GLY A 115 6.63 -2.52 8.71
N ASP A 116 7.16 -1.90 7.65
CA ASP A 116 7.87 -2.55 6.52
C ASP A 116 7.05 -3.52 5.66
N TYR A 117 5.74 -3.29 5.59
CA TYR A 117 4.87 -4.05 4.69
C TYR A 117 4.97 -3.54 3.26
N VAL A 118 5.06 -4.49 2.33
CA VAL A 118 5.02 -4.28 0.89
C VAL A 118 3.59 -4.37 0.42
N ARG A 119 3.09 -3.30 -0.20
CA ARG A 119 1.74 -3.30 -0.79
C ARG A 119 1.70 -4.17 -2.05
N LEU A 120 0.67 -4.99 -2.17
CA LEU A 120 0.32 -5.71 -3.39
C LEU A 120 -0.74 -4.93 -4.16
N SER A 121 -0.45 -4.57 -5.40
CA SER A 121 -1.41 -3.90 -6.28
C SER A 121 -2.59 -4.82 -6.62
N PRO A 122 -3.75 -4.26 -7.03
CA PRO A 122 -4.86 -5.07 -7.51
C PRO A 122 -4.41 -6.10 -8.55
N GLY A 123 -4.91 -7.32 -8.45
CA GLY A 123 -4.53 -8.44 -9.34
C GLY A 123 -3.29 -9.23 -8.89
N VAL A 124 -2.51 -8.75 -7.91
CA VAL A 124 -1.36 -9.49 -7.36
C VAL A 124 -1.79 -10.34 -6.17
N SER A 125 -1.64 -11.67 -6.28
CA SER A 125 -1.90 -12.60 -5.18
C SER A 125 -0.80 -12.53 -4.11
N VAL A 126 -1.09 -13.08 -2.92
CA VAL A 126 -0.10 -13.11 -1.81
C VAL A 126 1.09 -13.97 -2.18
N GLU A 127 0.83 -15.11 -2.81
CA GLU A 127 1.83 -16.06 -3.31
C GLU A 127 2.74 -15.39 -4.34
N GLN A 128 2.15 -14.71 -5.33
CA GLN A 128 2.90 -13.94 -6.33
C GLN A 128 3.75 -12.83 -5.69
N GLY A 129 3.24 -12.19 -4.64
CA GLY A 129 3.98 -11.22 -3.85
C GLY A 129 5.22 -11.83 -3.19
N TRP A 130 5.09 -13.02 -2.61
CA TRP A 130 6.22 -13.74 -2.02
C TRP A 130 7.24 -14.18 -3.06
N ASP A 131 6.81 -14.70 -4.21
CA ASP A 131 7.68 -15.08 -5.31
C ASP A 131 8.50 -13.88 -5.82
N ALA A 132 7.86 -12.71 -5.94
CA ALA A 132 8.53 -11.48 -6.33
C ALA A 132 9.58 -11.03 -5.30
N LEU A 133 9.29 -11.12 -3.99
CA LEU A 133 10.25 -10.80 -2.94
C LEU A 133 11.41 -11.81 -2.86
N ALA A 134 11.13 -13.09 -3.08
CA ALA A 134 12.17 -14.11 -3.20
C ALA A 134 13.10 -13.80 -4.37
N LYS A 135 12.52 -13.45 -5.53
CA LYS A 135 13.32 -13.07 -6.71
C LYS A 135 14.18 -11.83 -6.46
N LEU A 136 13.61 -10.81 -5.80
CA LEU A 136 14.36 -9.63 -5.40
C LEU A 136 15.55 -9.98 -4.49
N LYS A 137 15.38 -10.94 -3.57
CA LYS A 137 16.46 -11.43 -2.71
C LYS A 137 17.56 -12.11 -3.51
N GLU A 138 17.24 -12.93 -4.51
CA GLU A 138 18.24 -13.52 -5.43
C GLU A 138 19.02 -12.45 -6.19
N ILE A 139 18.31 -11.44 -6.72
CA ILE A 139 18.91 -10.32 -7.44
C ILE A 139 19.85 -9.54 -6.52
N ARG A 140 19.47 -9.28 -5.27
CA ARG A 140 20.30 -8.57 -4.28
C ARG A 140 21.55 -9.32 -3.86
N THR A 141 21.44 -10.65 -3.77
CA THR A 141 22.51 -11.52 -3.25
C THR A 141 23.48 -11.98 -4.34
N GLY A 142 23.06 -11.97 -5.61
CA GLY A 142 23.93 -12.45 -6.69
C GLY A 142 23.98 -13.96 -6.84
N VAL A 143 23.06 -14.67 -6.18
CA VAL A 143 22.97 -16.14 -6.28
C VAL A 143 22.66 -16.59 -7.71
N SER A 144 21.86 -15.83 -8.45
CA SER A 144 21.53 -16.11 -9.84
C SER A 144 22.24 -15.14 -10.80
N ALA A 145 22.73 -15.68 -11.92
CA ALA A 145 23.24 -14.85 -13.02
C ALA A 145 22.13 -13.91 -13.52
N THR A 146 22.35 -12.61 -13.40
CA THR A 146 21.40 -11.56 -13.75
C THR A 146 22.07 -10.62 -14.73
N ARG A 147 21.39 -10.30 -15.83
CA ARG A 147 21.79 -9.25 -16.77
C ARG A 147 20.98 -8.00 -16.44
N PHE A 148 21.68 -6.93 -16.12
CA PHE A 148 21.05 -5.66 -15.76
C PHE A 148 20.99 -4.72 -16.95
N GLU A 149 19.81 -4.15 -17.17
CA GLU A 149 19.62 -2.92 -17.93
C GLU A 149 19.35 -1.81 -16.91
N CYS A 150 20.07 -0.69 -16.97
CA CYS A 150 20.05 0.30 -15.91
C CYS A 150 19.90 1.73 -16.43
N SER A 151 19.05 2.51 -15.77
CA SER A 151 18.89 3.95 -15.99
C SER A 151 18.84 4.69 -14.65
N ASP A 152 19.65 5.72 -14.48
CA ASP A 152 19.69 6.54 -13.26
C ASP A 152 19.68 8.04 -13.62
N THR A 153 18.56 8.71 -13.35
CA THR A 153 18.43 10.16 -13.59
C THR A 153 18.88 10.99 -12.39
N THR A 154 19.44 10.38 -11.34
CA THR A 154 19.77 11.02 -10.06
C THR A 154 21.28 11.15 -9.82
N SER A 155 22.12 10.74 -10.78
CA SER A 155 23.59 10.78 -10.68
C SER A 155 24.13 10.08 -9.42
N SER A 156 23.50 8.98 -9.00
CA SER A 156 23.82 8.31 -7.74
C SER A 156 24.94 7.27 -7.83
N GLY A 157 25.48 7.04 -9.04
CA GLY A 157 26.41 5.95 -9.33
C GLY A 157 25.74 4.57 -9.36
N LEU A 158 24.40 4.50 -9.38
CA LEU A 158 23.67 3.24 -9.37
C LEU A 158 24.03 2.35 -10.57
N CYS A 159 24.21 2.95 -11.75
CA CYS A 159 24.39 2.24 -13.02
C CYS A 159 25.86 2.08 -13.43
N ASP A 160 26.82 2.27 -12.52
CA ASP A 160 28.25 2.17 -12.84
C ASP A 160 28.63 0.74 -13.27
N ASP A 161 28.19 -0.27 -12.50
CA ASP A 161 28.35 -1.68 -12.83
C ASP A 161 27.33 -2.57 -12.08
N SER A 162 27.35 -3.87 -12.38
CA SER A 162 26.46 -4.85 -11.71
C SER A 162 26.69 -4.97 -10.20
N LYS A 163 27.89 -4.67 -9.70
CA LYS A 163 28.20 -4.70 -8.25
C LYS A 163 27.59 -3.47 -7.58
N ALA A 164 27.70 -2.29 -8.17
CA ALA A 164 27.09 -1.04 -7.70
C ALA A 164 25.55 -1.18 -7.61
N ILE A 165 24.91 -1.74 -8.66
CA ILE A 165 23.48 -2.04 -8.65
C ILE A 165 23.11 -2.91 -7.45
N ARG A 166 23.76 -4.06 -7.26
CA ARG A 166 23.43 -4.97 -6.16
C ARG A 166 23.68 -4.35 -4.79
N VAL A 167 24.74 -3.56 -4.62
CA VAL A 167 25.02 -2.82 -3.38
C VAL A 167 23.87 -1.86 -3.07
N ALA A 168 23.45 -1.04 -4.04
CA ALA A 168 22.34 -0.11 -3.86
C ALA A 168 21.02 -0.84 -3.59
N LEU A 169 20.69 -1.90 -4.34
CA LEU A 169 19.44 -2.64 -4.14
C LEU A 169 19.33 -3.29 -2.76
N ARG A 170 20.45 -3.63 -2.12
CA ARG A 170 20.47 -4.20 -0.75
C ARG A 170 20.10 -3.19 0.33
N THR A 171 20.28 -1.89 0.10
CA THR A 171 20.01 -0.85 1.12
C THR A 171 18.61 -0.27 1.00
N LEU A 172 17.87 -0.58 -0.06
CA LEU A 172 16.54 -0.02 -0.32
C LEU A 172 15.43 -0.96 0.17
N THR A 173 14.44 -0.43 0.87
CA THR A 173 13.28 -1.21 1.33
C THR A 173 12.22 -1.28 0.23
N PRO A 174 11.66 -2.47 -0.10
CA PRO A 174 10.51 -2.57 -0.99
C PRO A 174 9.25 -2.01 -0.32
N TRP A 175 8.39 -1.34 -1.07
CA TRP A 175 7.13 -0.80 -0.54
C TRP A 175 5.90 -1.06 -1.41
N ALA A 176 6.08 -1.42 -2.69
CA ALA A 176 4.99 -1.89 -3.53
C ALA A 176 5.43 -2.90 -4.59
N ILE A 177 4.52 -3.82 -4.93
CA ILE A 177 4.62 -4.76 -6.03
C ILE A 177 3.43 -4.53 -6.96
N THR A 178 3.71 -4.42 -8.25
CA THR A 178 2.71 -4.38 -9.31
C THR A 178 3.01 -5.49 -10.29
N ARG A 179 1.96 -6.00 -10.96
CA ARG A 179 2.10 -6.98 -12.03
C ARG A 179 1.23 -6.57 -13.20
N ASP A 180 1.78 -6.69 -14.40
CA ASP A 180 1.08 -6.54 -15.67
C ASP A 180 1.49 -7.73 -16.55
N ASP A 181 0.56 -8.65 -16.79
CA ASP A 181 0.84 -9.96 -17.39
C ASP A 181 2.03 -10.70 -16.72
N ASP A 182 3.13 -10.88 -17.45
CA ASP A 182 4.37 -11.49 -16.95
C ASP A 182 5.37 -10.48 -16.37
N ASP A 183 5.11 -9.19 -16.50
CA ASP A 183 6.01 -8.17 -15.98
C ASP A 183 5.71 -7.86 -14.51
N VAL A 184 6.71 -8.12 -13.67
CA VAL A 184 6.70 -7.77 -12.26
C VAL A 184 7.52 -6.51 -12.06
N LEU A 185 6.96 -5.54 -11.35
CA LEU A 185 7.65 -4.31 -10.96
C LEU A 185 7.60 -4.15 -9.43
N ILE A 186 8.77 -3.96 -8.84
CA ILE A 186 8.93 -3.72 -7.41
C ILE A 186 9.48 -2.31 -7.20
N TRP A 187 8.79 -1.53 -6.38
CA TRP A 187 9.19 -0.18 -6.01
C TRP A 187 9.98 -0.22 -4.71
N LEU A 188 11.18 0.37 -4.73
CA LEU A 188 12.11 0.41 -3.60
C LEU A 188 12.42 1.85 -3.18
N GLY A 189 12.78 2.03 -1.91
CA GLY A 189 13.15 3.31 -1.32
C GLY A 189 12.06 3.87 -0.41
N VAL A 190 11.94 5.20 -0.35
CA VAL A 190 10.95 5.88 0.49
C VAL A 190 9.79 6.36 -0.38
N ARG A 191 8.56 6.06 0.03
CA ARG A 191 7.36 6.52 -0.67
C ARG A 191 7.33 8.05 -0.70
N GLY A 192 7.14 8.63 -1.89
CA GLY A 192 7.14 10.09 -2.10
C GLY A 192 8.52 10.74 -2.23
N GLY A 193 9.61 9.97 -2.11
CA GLY A 193 10.97 10.43 -2.36
C GLY A 193 11.55 9.91 -3.68
N ILE A 194 12.87 9.85 -3.78
CA ILE A 194 13.56 9.16 -4.90
C ILE A 194 13.17 7.68 -4.90
N VAL A 195 12.78 7.19 -6.06
CA VAL A 195 12.33 5.82 -6.25
C VAL A 195 13.37 5.03 -7.06
N THR A 196 13.57 3.78 -6.68
CA THR A 196 14.19 2.76 -7.55
C THR A 196 13.17 1.70 -7.92
N GLU A 197 12.94 1.52 -9.22
CA GLU A 197 12.09 0.51 -9.82
C GLU A 197 12.96 -0.69 -10.22
N VAL A 198 12.57 -1.90 -9.80
CA VAL A 198 13.15 -3.16 -10.26
C VAL A 198 12.08 -3.91 -11.03
N ARG A 199 12.28 -4.08 -12.33
CA ARG A 199 11.37 -4.78 -13.23
C ARG A 199 12.01 -6.03 -13.78
N PHE A 200 11.25 -7.12 -13.83
CA PHE A 200 11.64 -8.36 -14.48
C PHE A 200 10.41 -9.09 -15.02
N ASN A 201 10.62 -9.87 -16.06
CA ASN A 201 9.59 -10.72 -16.64
C ASN A 201 9.62 -12.10 -15.98
N SER A 202 8.49 -12.64 -15.52
CA SER A 202 8.43 -13.95 -14.87
C SER A 202 8.80 -15.11 -15.79
N ALA A 203 8.59 -14.97 -17.11
CA ALA A 203 9.02 -15.96 -18.10
C ALA A 203 10.51 -15.84 -18.46
N GLN A 204 11.12 -14.66 -18.28
CA GLN A 204 12.56 -14.42 -18.51
C GLN A 204 13.24 -13.72 -17.31
N PRO A 205 13.30 -14.38 -16.15
CA PRO A 205 13.65 -13.74 -14.88
C PRO A 205 15.15 -13.38 -14.75
N SER A 206 15.98 -13.70 -15.74
CA SER A 206 17.41 -13.39 -15.76
C SER A 206 17.72 -11.98 -16.30
N ARG A 207 16.76 -11.33 -16.96
CA ARG A 207 16.86 -9.93 -17.40
C ARG A 207 16.13 -9.04 -16.42
N VAL A 208 16.84 -8.06 -15.87
CA VAL A 208 16.31 -7.16 -14.84
C VAL A 208 16.57 -5.72 -15.28
N LEU A 209 15.50 -4.95 -15.42
CA LEU A 209 15.57 -3.52 -15.63
C LEU A 209 15.55 -2.81 -14.27
N VAL A 210 16.53 -1.94 -14.04
CA VAL A 210 16.63 -1.10 -12.84
C VAL A 210 16.56 0.36 -13.25
N THR A 211 15.55 1.07 -12.78
CA THR A 211 15.40 2.51 -13.06
C THR A 211 15.37 3.29 -11.76
N ARG A 212 16.18 4.35 -11.65
CA ARG A 212 16.13 5.29 -10.54
C ARG A 212 15.76 6.68 -11.02
N LYS A 213 14.73 7.26 -10.39
CA LYS A 213 14.16 8.55 -10.79
C LYS A 213 13.60 9.33 -9.62
N VAL A 214 13.54 10.65 -9.79
CA VAL A 214 12.70 11.52 -8.97
C VAL A 214 11.28 11.43 -9.54
N PRO A 215 10.28 10.97 -8.79
CA PRO A 215 8.90 10.98 -9.28
C PRO A 215 8.46 12.41 -9.59
N ALA A 216 7.61 12.58 -10.62
CA ALA A 216 7.08 13.90 -10.96
C ALA A 216 6.37 14.51 -9.73
N PRO A 217 6.54 15.81 -9.46
CA PRO A 217 5.71 16.50 -8.48
C PRO A 217 4.27 16.45 -9.00
N PHE A 218 3.43 15.70 -8.31
CA PHE A 218 2.01 15.56 -8.64
C PHE A 218 1.30 16.91 -8.50
#